data_AF-V9XQF5-F1
#
_entry.id   AF-V9XQF5-F1
#
_cell.length_a   1.000
_cell.length_b   1.000
_cell.length_c   1.000
_cell.angle_alpha   90.00
_cell.angle_beta   90.00
_cell.angle_gamma   90.00
#
_symmetry.space_group_name_H-M   'P 1'
#
loop_
_entity.id
_entity.type
_entity.pdbx_description
1 polymer ?
#
loop_
_entity_poly.entity_id
_entity_poly.type
_entity_poly.pdbx_seq_one_letter_code
_entity_poly.pdbx_strand_id
1 'polypeptide(L)'
;MSDRRGEYRLALLWWSAFAGILVCALSYWPAVMAIRRAFDVPSFPPGGVDYWLCWAAPLVAVATAGAVAFLVWRRARVALAGFLVAFLLTGLCMGMFGYSVDSMPYYM
;
A
#
# COMPACT_ATOMS: atom_id res chain seq x y z
N MET A 1 -18.96 5.25 30.48
CA MET A 1 -17.73 4.47 30.14
C MET A 1 -17.76 3.85 28.73
N SER A 2 -18.93 3.55 28.14
CA SER A 2 -19.05 3.00 26.78
C SER A 2 -18.55 3.96 25.68
N ASP A 3 -18.98 5.23 25.70
CA ASP A 3 -18.63 6.22 24.66
C ASP A 3 -17.13 6.44 24.50
N ARG A 4 -16.41 6.69 25.61
CA ARG A 4 -14.95 6.91 25.56
C ARG A 4 -14.18 5.73 24.94
N ARG A 5 -14.69 4.50 25.08
CA ARG A 5 -14.07 3.31 24.49
C ARG A 5 -14.34 3.22 22.98
N GLY A 6 -15.51 3.69 22.53
CA GLY A 6 -15.85 3.85 21.12
C GLY A 6 -14.99 4.92 20.45
N GLU A 7 -14.93 6.12 21.03
CA GLU A 7 -14.10 7.23 20.55
C GLU A 7 -12.62 6.84 20.43
N TYR A 8 -12.08 6.16 21.46
CA TYR A 8 -10.69 5.69 21.43
C TYR A 8 -10.44 4.70 20.29
N ARG A 9 -11.35 3.74 20.07
CA ARG A 9 -11.23 2.77 18.96
C ARG A 9 -11.31 3.45 17.60
N LEU A 10 -12.20 4.44 17.45
CA LEU A 10 -12.36 5.20 16.22
C LEU A 10 -11.12 6.05 15.93
N ALA A 11 -10.58 6.73 16.94
CA ALA A 11 -9.33 7.48 16.82
C ALA A 11 -8.17 6.55 16.42
N LEU A 12 -8.05 5.38 17.06
CA LEU A 12 -7.04 4.38 16.71
C LEU A 12 -7.16 3.94 15.25
N LEU A 13 -8.39 3.73 14.77
CA LEU A 13 -8.67 3.36 13.38
C LEU A 13 -8.23 4.47 12.42
N TRP A 14 -8.62 5.72 12.67
CA TRP A 14 -8.24 6.85 11.82
C TRP A 14 -6.74 7.10 11.79
N TRP A 15 -6.07 7.10 12.94
CA TRP A 15 -4.62 7.28 13.01
C TRP A 15 -3.87 6.15 12.30
N SER A 16 -4.33 4.91 12.47
CA SER A 16 -3.74 3.77 11.77
C SER A 16 -3.97 3.82 10.26
N ALA A 17 -5.14 4.27 9.81
CA ALA A 17 -5.45 4.45 8.41
C ALA A 17 -4.57 5.54 7.79
N PHE A 18 -4.41 6.68 8.46
CA PHE A 18 -3.52 7.75 8.03
C PHE A 18 -2.06 7.28 7.93
N ALA A 19 -1.60 6.51 8.91
CA ALA A 19 -0.28 5.88 8.85
C ALA A 19 -0.15 4.92 7.65
N GLY A 20 -1.19 4.13 7.35
CA GLY A 20 -1.25 3.27 6.16
C GLY A 20 -1.11 4.04 4.86
N ILE A 21 -1.84 5.15 4.71
CA ILE A 21 -1.74 6.04 3.54
C ILE A 21 -0.33 6.60 3.41
N LEU A 22 0.25 7.15 4.49
CA LEU A 22 1.59 7.74 4.46
C LEU A 22 2.67 6.71 4.10
N VAL A 23 2.63 5.54 4.75
CA VAL A 23 3.57 4.46 4.46
C VAL A 23 3.46 4.06 3.00
N CYS A 24 2.24 3.89 2.46
CA CYS A 24 2.04 3.57 1.05
C CYS A 24 2.58 4.69 0.14
N ALA A 25 2.14 5.93 0.32
CA ALA A 25 2.50 7.04 -0.55
C ALA A 25 4.02 7.27 -0.61
N LEU A 26 4.72 7.13 0.53
CA LEU A 26 6.16 7.39 0.63
C LEU A 26 7.02 6.21 0.16
N SER A 27 6.60 4.97 0.40
CA SER A 27 7.43 3.79 0.13
C SER A 27 7.07 3.03 -1.14
N TYR A 28 5.79 3.04 -1.54
CA TYR A 28 5.29 2.13 -2.56
C TYR A 28 5.83 2.47 -3.94
N TRP A 29 5.70 3.72 -4.38
CA TRP A 29 6.16 4.12 -5.71
C TRP A 29 7.67 3.94 -5.92
N PRO A 30 8.55 4.38 -4.99
CA PRO A 30 9.98 4.09 -5.09
C PRO A 30 10.29 2.59 -5.11
N ALA A 31 9.58 1.78 -4.32
CA ALA A 31 9.80 0.33 -4.29
C ALA A 31 9.41 -0.33 -5.62
N VAL A 32 8.26 0.04 -6.19
CA VAL A 32 7.83 -0.43 -7.52
C VAL A 32 8.89 -0.09 -8.58
N MET A 33 9.40 1.14 -8.58
CA MET A 33 10.43 1.57 -9.53
C MET A 33 11.76 0.85 -9.32
N ALA A 34 12.16 0.60 -8.08
CA ALA A 34 13.37 -0.16 -7.76
C ALA A 34 13.27 -1.61 -8.26
N ILE A 35 12.13 -2.27 -8.02
CA ILE A 35 11.88 -3.64 -8.49
C ILE A 35 11.87 -3.69 -10.02
N ARG A 36 11.16 -2.76 -10.68
CA ARG A 36 11.14 -2.69 -12.15
C ARG A 36 12.52 -2.55 -12.75
N ARG A 37 13.37 -1.69 -12.19
CA ARG A 37 14.77 -1.52 -12.63
C ARG A 37 15.61 -2.77 -12.36
N ALA A 38 15.39 -3.44 -11.23
CA ALA A 38 16.16 -4.64 -10.88
C ALA A 38 15.84 -5.84 -11.79
N PHE A 39 14.63 -5.88 -12.35
CA PHE A 39 14.16 -6.96 -13.23
C PHE A 39 13.99 -6.51 -14.69
N ASP A 40 14.50 -5.33 -15.06
CA ASP A 40 14.42 -4.75 -16.41
C ASP A 40 13.00 -4.79 -17.02
N VAL A 41 11.98 -4.56 -16.18
CA VAL A 41 10.57 -4.62 -16.61
C VAL A 41 10.19 -3.33 -17.32
N PRO A 42 9.83 -3.38 -18.62
CA PRO A 42 9.50 -2.19 -19.39
C PRO A 42 8.24 -1.51 -18.87
N SER A 43 8.17 -0.18 -19.01
CA SER A 43 6.96 0.60 -18.74
C SER A 43 5.89 0.39 -19.78
N PHE A 44 6.28 0.28 -21.03
CA PHE A 44 5.36 0.14 -22.13
C PHE A 44 5.76 -1.01 -23.07
N PRO A 45 4.79 -1.80 -23.55
CA PRO A 45 3.37 -1.77 -23.16
C PRO A 45 3.16 -2.34 -21.74
N PRO A 46 2.35 -1.69 -20.88
CA PRO A 46 2.02 -2.25 -19.58
C PRO A 46 1.03 -3.42 -19.76
N GLY A 47 1.19 -4.51 -19.01
CA GLY A 47 0.21 -5.61 -19.03
C GLY A 47 0.77 -7.01 -18.81
N GLY A 48 2.09 -7.20 -18.83
CA GLY A 48 2.73 -8.49 -18.53
C GLY A 48 2.60 -8.89 -17.05
N VAL A 49 2.78 -10.19 -16.77
CA VAL A 49 2.80 -10.71 -15.39
C VAL A 49 3.88 -10.01 -14.57
N ASP A 50 5.07 -9.82 -15.14
CA ASP A 50 6.20 -9.16 -14.46
C ASP A 50 5.89 -7.70 -14.11
N TYR A 51 5.13 -7.00 -14.97
CA TYR A 51 4.65 -5.65 -14.70
C TYR A 51 3.75 -5.64 -13.46
N TRP A 52 2.73 -6.50 -13.40
CA TRP A 52 1.81 -6.55 -12.25
C TRP A 52 2.50 -7.05 -10.97
N LEU A 53 3.48 -7.94 -11.09
CA LEU A 53 4.28 -8.39 -9.94
C LEU A 53 5.09 -7.24 -9.34
N CYS A 54 5.60 -6.32 -10.16
CA CYS A 54 6.29 -5.14 -9.66
C CYS A 54 5.40 -4.23 -8.80
N TRP A 55 4.11 -4.18 -9.08
CA TRP A 55 3.12 -3.47 -8.26
C TRP A 55 2.70 -4.30 -7.04
N ALA A 56 2.35 -5.58 -7.22
CA ALA A 56 1.82 -6.41 -6.16
C ALA A 56 2.85 -6.76 -5.08
N ALA A 57 4.10 -7.07 -5.45
CA ALA A 57 5.12 -7.54 -4.52
C ALA A 57 5.42 -6.54 -3.37
N PRO A 58 5.71 -5.25 -3.62
CA PRO A 58 5.93 -4.29 -2.54
C PRO A 58 4.65 -4.07 -1.70
N LEU A 59 3.46 -4.14 -2.32
CA LEU A 59 2.19 -4.03 -1.59
C LEU A 59 2.05 -5.17 -0.58
N VAL A 60 2.28 -6.42 -1.00
CA VAL A 60 2.18 -7.62 -0.15
C VAL A 60 3.26 -7.59 0.92
N ALA A 61 4.50 -7.24 0.58
CA ALA A 61 5.61 -7.19 1.53
C ALA A 61 5.34 -6.19 2.67
N VAL A 62 4.88 -4.97 2.34
CA VAL A 62 4.61 -3.95 3.35
C VAL A 62 3.35 -4.27 4.15
N ALA A 63 2.30 -4.79 3.51
CA ALA A 63 1.08 -5.21 4.21
C ALA A 63 1.37 -6.34 5.20
N THR A 64 2.19 -7.33 4.83
CA THR A 64 2.59 -8.43 5.73
C THR A 64 3.47 -7.95 6.87
N ALA A 65 4.48 -7.11 6.60
CA ALA A 65 5.32 -6.53 7.66
C ALA A 65 4.50 -5.69 8.65
N GLY A 66 3.60 -4.83 8.14
CA GLY A 66 2.67 -4.06 8.96
C GLY A 66 1.74 -4.96 9.77
N ALA A 67 1.19 -6.02 9.15
CA ALA A 67 0.34 -6.98 9.84
C ALA A 67 1.04 -7.66 11.01
N VAL A 68 2.27 -8.13 10.79
CA VAL A 68 3.10 -8.73 11.86
C VAL A 68 3.36 -7.72 12.97
N ALA A 69 3.75 -6.49 12.63
CA ALA A 69 4.02 -5.45 13.62
C ALA A 69 2.81 -5.16 14.52
N PHE A 70 1.61 -5.02 13.96
CA PHE A 70 0.39 -4.77 14.74
C PHE A 70 -0.16 -6.02 15.47
N LEU A 71 0.08 -7.22 14.95
CA LEU A 71 -0.28 -8.46 15.65
C LEU A 71 0.59 -8.64 16.90
N VAL A 72 1.88 -8.34 16.80
CA VAL A 72 2.82 -8.35 17.93
C VAL A 72 2.52 -7.19 18.89
N TRP A 73 2.16 -6.01 18.37
CA TRP A 73 1.82 -4.85 19.20
C TRP A 73 0.40 -4.95 19.78
N ARG A 74 0.30 -5.44 21.03
CA ARG A 74 -0.90 -5.38 21.89
C ARG A 74 -2.19 -5.94 21.27
N ARG A 75 -2.12 -6.80 20.24
CA ARG A 75 -3.28 -7.35 19.52
C ARG A 75 -4.25 -6.25 19.09
N ALA A 76 -3.74 -5.13 18.59
CA ALA A 76 -4.52 -3.96 18.20
C ALA A 76 -5.27 -4.18 16.87
N ARG A 77 -6.19 -5.16 16.84
CA ARG A 77 -6.93 -5.61 15.63
C ARG A 77 -7.64 -4.46 14.90
N VAL A 78 -8.13 -3.47 15.65
CA VAL A 78 -8.82 -2.30 15.09
C VAL A 78 -7.85 -1.38 14.34
N ALA A 79 -6.66 -1.14 14.89
CA ALA A 79 -5.62 -0.37 14.21
C ALA A 79 -5.06 -1.15 13.01
N LEU A 80 -4.89 -2.47 13.14
CA LEU A 80 -4.47 -3.31 12.02
C LEU A 80 -5.45 -3.19 10.84
N ALA A 81 -6.75 -3.26 11.11
CA ALA A 81 -7.77 -3.13 10.09
C ALA A 81 -7.72 -1.75 9.40
N GLY A 82 -7.64 -0.67 10.18
CA GLY A 82 -7.53 0.69 9.64
C GLY A 82 -6.29 0.87 8.76
N PHE A 83 -5.13 0.42 9.26
CA PHE A 83 -3.87 0.45 8.51
C PHE A 83 -3.95 -0.33 7.21
N LEU A 84 -4.35 -1.61 7.25
CA LEU A 84 -4.37 -2.48 6.07
C LEU A 84 -5.33 -1.97 5.01
N VAL A 85 -6.55 -1.60 5.41
CA VAL A 85 -7.57 -1.10 4.46
C VAL A 85 -7.06 0.15 3.76
N ALA A 86 -6.55 1.12 4.50
CA ALA A 86 -6.10 2.38 3.92
C ALA A 86 -4.83 2.20 3.07
N PHE A 87 -3.88 1.37 3.53
CA PHE A 87 -2.66 1.05 2.80
C PHE A 87 -2.97 0.35 1.45
N LEU A 88 -3.79 -0.70 1.47
CA LEU A 88 -4.14 -1.47 0.27
C LEU A 88 -4.92 -0.62 -0.74
N LEU A 89 -5.90 0.16 -0.29
CA LEU A 89 -6.66 1.06 -1.16
C LEU A 89 -5.76 2.11 -1.81
N THR A 90 -4.86 2.72 -1.04
CA THR A 90 -3.91 3.71 -1.56
C THR A 90 -3.01 3.09 -2.62
N GLY A 91 -2.44 1.91 -2.36
CA GLY A 91 -1.55 1.26 -3.31
C GLY A 91 -2.27 0.75 -4.56
N LEU A 92 -3.54 0.34 -4.47
CA LEU A 92 -4.38 0.06 -5.63
C LEU A 92 -4.60 1.31 -6.48
N CYS A 93 -4.94 2.45 -5.88
CA CYS A 93 -5.08 3.72 -6.59
C CYS A 93 -3.79 4.13 -7.28
N MET A 94 -2.64 4.02 -6.60
CA MET A 94 -1.34 4.31 -7.19
C MET A 94 -1.00 3.35 -8.33
N GLY A 95 -1.33 2.07 -8.21
CA GLY A 95 -1.14 1.07 -9.28
C GLY A 95 -1.98 1.36 -10.52
N MET A 96 -3.25 1.73 -10.34
CA MET A 96 -4.12 2.16 -11.44
C MET A 96 -3.60 3.44 -12.10
N PHE A 97 -3.18 4.42 -11.30
CA PHE A 97 -2.58 5.66 -11.80
C PHE A 97 -1.30 5.37 -12.59
N GLY A 98 -0.41 4.53 -12.06
CA GLY A 98 0.81 4.11 -12.75
C GLY A 98 0.52 3.38 -14.06
N TYR A 99 -0.45 2.47 -14.07
CA TYR A 99 -0.91 1.83 -15.31
C TYR A 99 -1.44 2.84 -16.32
N SER A 100 -2.21 3.85 -15.90
CA SER A 100 -2.68 4.91 -16.79
C SER A 100 -1.54 5.73 -17.36
N VAL A 101 -0.54 6.09 -16.55
CA VAL A 101 0.67 6.82 -17.00
C VAL A 101 1.47 5.97 -17.98
N ASP A 102 1.72 4.72 -17.63
CA ASP A 102 2.50 3.77 -18.45
C ASP A 102 1.76 3.37 -19.74
N SER A 103 0.45 3.56 -19.83
CA SER A 103 -0.35 3.32 -21.05
C SER A 103 -0.33 4.50 -22.02
N MET A 104 0.21 5.67 -21.63
CA MET A 104 0.27 6.84 -22.50
C MET A 104 1.51 6.77 -23.42
N PRO A 105 1.33 6.71 -24.75
CA PRO A 105 2.42 6.52 -25.71
C PRO A 105 3.34 7.74 -25.89
N TYR A 106 3.06 8.86 -25.22
CA TYR A 106 3.77 10.13 -25.43
C TYR A 106 5.13 10.24 -24.70
N TYR A 107 5.55 9.20 -23.96
CA TYR A 107 6.84 9.14 -23.25
C TYR A 107 7.84 8.13 -23.85
N MET A 108 7.63 7.70 -25.10
CA MET A 108 8.65 7.00 -25.90
C MET A 108 9.42 7.97 -26.79
#